data_AF-A0A936IJR7-F1
#
_entry.id   AF-A0A936IJR7-F1
#
_cell.length_a   1.000
_cell.length_b   1.000
_cell.length_c   1.000
_cell.angle_alpha   90.00
_cell.angle_beta   90.00
_cell.angle_gamma   90.00
#
_symmetry.space_group_name_H-M   'P 1'
#
loop_
_entity.id
_entity.type
_entity.pdbx_description
1 polymer ?
#
loop_
_entity_poly.entity_id
_entity_poly.type
_entity_poly.pdbx_seq_one_letter_code
_entity_poly.pdbx_strand_id
1 'polypeptide(L)'
;MTREEYLSNLFATLRREIEGQQKRIFWIIIIGLLGMPALGYVLLSETTHMWLVLPFFLLVQILLYLAEQNHMIRCGRYIREYIEPEVGFKPAWEAWLSEHAELRLVDKHFSSCFIVLFFLYYFVAIVFALQRLIDAAQASPSGSGWYWVAAASIAYGIMTLWGVATLLRHWRSLVAPPKAQA
;
A
#
# COMPACT_ATOMS: atom_id res chain seq x y z
N MET A 1 -11.47 -38.39 -0.73
CA MET A 1 -11.61 -37.02 -0.19
C MET A 1 -12.99 -36.53 -0.57
N THR A 2 -13.83 -36.26 0.41
CA THR A 2 -15.19 -35.73 0.17
C THR A 2 -15.11 -34.26 -0.24
N ARG A 3 -16.18 -33.73 -0.87
CA ARG A 3 -16.26 -32.30 -1.21
C ARG A 3 -16.13 -31.42 0.03
N GLU A 4 -16.74 -31.84 1.14
CA GLU A 4 -16.66 -31.14 2.43
C GLU A 4 -15.23 -31.12 2.99
N GLU A 5 -14.51 -32.25 2.94
CA GLU A 5 -13.10 -32.32 3.33
C GLU A 5 -12.22 -31.40 2.46
N TYR A 6 -12.48 -31.35 1.15
CA TYR A 6 -11.78 -30.43 0.25
C TYR A 6 -12.00 -28.96 0.64
N LEU A 7 -13.26 -28.56 0.83
CA LEU A 7 -13.62 -27.18 1.15
C LEU A 7 -13.11 -26.75 2.53
N SER A 8 -13.14 -27.66 3.51
CA SER A 8 -12.55 -27.43 4.84
C SER A 8 -11.04 -27.18 4.75
N ASN A 9 -10.31 -28.01 3.99
CA ASN A 9 -8.88 -27.83 3.76
C ASN A 9 -8.57 -26.52 3.02
N LEU A 10 -9.41 -26.17 2.03
CA LEU A 10 -9.30 -24.91 1.29
C LEU A 10 -9.54 -23.70 2.19
N PHE A 11 -10.56 -23.74 3.05
CA PHE A 11 -10.84 -22.71 4.05
C PHE A 11 -9.65 -22.48 4.98
N ALA A 12 -9.11 -23.56 5.56
CA ALA A 12 -7.96 -23.50 6.44
C ALA A 12 -6.72 -22.94 5.75
N THR A 13 -6.51 -23.29 4.47
CA THR A 13 -5.40 -22.79 3.67
C THR A 13 -5.54 -21.29 3.39
N LEU A 14 -6.71 -20.83 2.93
CA LEU A 14 -6.96 -19.42 2.66
C LEU A 14 -6.88 -18.56 3.93
N ARG A 15 -7.30 -19.08 5.09
CA ARG A 15 -7.12 -18.38 6.37
C ARG A 15 -5.64 -18.20 6.73
N ARG A 16 -4.83 -19.25 6.58
CA ARG A 16 -3.37 -19.14 6.77
C ARG A 16 -2.73 -18.14 5.80
N GLU A 17 -3.22 -18.08 4.57
CA GLU A 17 -2.75 -17.07 3.61
C GLU A 17 -3.08 -15.65 4.07
N ILE A 18 -4.31 -15.40 4.54
CA ILE A 18 -4.74 -14.10 5.08
C ILE A 18 -3.88 -13.71 6.30
N GLU A 19 -3.64 -14.62 7.25
CA GLU A 19 -2.75 -14.39 8.39
C GLU A 19 -1.32 -14.04 7.94
N GLY A 20 -0.82 -14.76 6.93
CA GLY A 20 0.48 -14.49 6.32
C GLY A 20 0.55 -13.11 5.67
N GLN A 21 -0.51 -12.67 4.99
CA GLN A 21 -0.62 -11.35 4.37
C GLN A 21 -0.67 -10.23 5.43
N GLN A 22 -1.41 -10.41 6.53
CA GLN A 22 -1.41 -9.46 7.64
C GLN A 22 0.00 -9.24 8.21
N LYS A 23 0.76 -10.33 8.39
CA LYS A 23 2.16 -10.25 8.82
C LYS A 23 3.04 -9.49 7.81
N ARG A 24 2.84 -9.70 6.50
CA ARG A 24 3.57 -8.96 5.46
C ARG A 24 3.21 -7.47 5.48
N ILE A 25 1.94 -7.12 5.61
CA ILE A 25 1.48 -5.73 5.74
C ILE A 25 2.15 -5.05 6.93
N PHE A 26 2.20 -5.71 8.09
CA PHE A 26 2.88 -5.20 9.27
C PHE A 26 4.37 -4.89 8.98
N TRP A 27 5.08 -5.81 8.32
CA TRP A 27 6.46 -5.59 7.92
C TRP A 27 6.62 -4.47 6.89
N ILE A 28 5.72 -4.34 5.91
CA ILE A 28 5.74 -3.23 4.95
C ILE A 28 5.63 -1.89 5.69
N ILE A 29 4.73 -1.79 6.68
CA ILE A 29 4.56 -0.58 7.49
C ILE A 29 5.83 -0.28 8.29
N ILE A 30 6.42 -1.28 8.96
CA ILE A 30 7.67 -1.11 9.72
C ILE A 30 8.82 -0.67 8.81
N ILE A 31 8.98 -1.32 7.65
CA ILE A 31 10.04 -0.99 6.70
C ILE A 31 9.78 0.41 6.11
N GLY A 32 8.54 0.83 5.91
CA GLY A 32 8.22 2.21 5.54
C GLY A 32 8.65 3.22 6.62
N LEU A 33 8.24 2.97 7.87
CA LEU A 33 8.47 3.85 9.00
C LEU A 33 9.95 3.97 9.38
N LEU A 34 10.65 2.85 9.49
CA LEU A 34 12.07 2.80 9.89
C LEU A 34 13.02 2.88 8.70
N GLY A 35 12.59 2.41 7.53
CA GLY A 35 13.43 2.42 6.33
C GLY A 35 13.67 3.83 5.80
N MET A 36 12.71 4.75 5.91
CA MET A 36 12.91 6.14 5.48
C MET A 36 14.03 6.86 6.26
N PRO A 37 14.04 6.91 7.61
CA PRO A 37 15.14 7.53 8.35
C PRO A 37 16.45 6.74 8.20
N ALA A 38 16.41 5.41 8.12
CA ALA A 38 17.61 4.60 7.91
C ALA A 38 18.26 4.88 6.54
N LEU A 39 17.48 4.90 5.46
CA LEU A 39 17.96 5.27 4.13
C LEU A 39 18.42 6.72 4.11
N GLY A 40 17.69 7.64 4.74
CA GLY A 40 18.10 9.03 4.87
C GLY A 40 19.47 9.18 5.55
N TYR A 41 19.72 8.43 6.62
CA TYR A 41 21.01 8.40 7.32
C TYR A 41 22.14 7.86 6.43
N VAL A 42 21.91 6.73 5.74
CA VAL A 42 22.89 6.14 4.82
C VAL A 42 23.23 7.09 3.67
N LEU A 43 22.25 7.84 3.17
CA LEU A 43 22.45 8.76 2.06
C LEU A 43 23.18 10.05 2.43
N LEU A 44 23.42 10.33 3.72
CA LEU A 44 24.12 11.56 4.15
C LEU A 44 25.54 11.66 3.58
N SER A 45 26.21 10.51 3.37
CA SER A 45 27.55 10.44 2.79
C SER A 45 27.57 10.24 1.27
N GLU A 46 26.40 10.10 0.64
CA GLU A 46 26.27 9.74 -0.77
C GLU A 46 26.05 10.95 -1.69
N THR A 47 26.20 10.71 -2.99
CA THR A 47 25.98 11.75 -4.01
C THR A 47 24.55 12.27 -4.02
N THR A 48 24.36 13.53 -4.42
CA THR A 48 23.04 14.19 -4.55
C THR A 48 22.04 13.38 -5.38
N HIS A 49 22.51 12.63 -6.39
CA HIS A 49 21.65 11.83 -7.25
C HIS A 49 21.05 10.62 -6.54
N MET A 50 21.74 10.04 -5.54
CA MET A 50 21.21 8.90 -4.77
C MET A 50 20.02 9.30 -3.90
N TRP A 51 19.93 10.56 -3.49
CA TRP A 51 18.77 11.11 -2.76
C TRP A 51 17.47 11.05 -3.58
N LEU A 52 17.58 10.98 -4.91
CA LEU A 52 16.42 10.92 -5.78
C LEU A 52 15.63 9.62 -5.63
N VAL A 53 16.23 8.57 -5.05
CA VAL A 53 15.62 7.26 -4.84
C VAL A 53 14.60 7.26 -3.69
N LEU A 54 14.71 8.17 -2.72
CA LEU A 54 13.86 8.16 -1.51
C LEU A 54 12.35 8.25 -1.80
N PRO A 55 11.87 9.15 -2.68
CA PRO A 55 10.45 9.17 -3.04
C PRO A 55 10.00 7.88 -3.75
N PHE A 56 10.87 7.24 -4.54
CA PHE A 56 10.55 5.97 -5.22
C PHE A 56 10.45 4.81 -4.24
N PHE A 57 11.32 4.76 -3.22
CA PHE A 57 11.23 3.75 -2.17
C PHE A 57 9.85 3.78 -1.50
N LEU A 58 9.39 4.96 -1.12
CA LEU A 58 8.05 5.13 -0.57
C LEU A 58 6.98 4.69 -1.59
N LEU A 59 7.07 5.13 -2.85
CA LEU A 59 6.12 4.70 -3.87
C LEU A 59 6.02 3.16 -4.00
N VAL A 60 7.14 2.46 -3.98
CA VAL A 60 7.13 0.99 -4.00
C VAL A 60 6.44 0.42 -2.78
N GLN A 61 6.66 1.00 -1.59
CA GLN A 61 6.03 0.54 -0.36
C GLN A 61 4.51 0.66 -0.38
N ILE A 62 3.96 1.77 -0.88
CA ILE A 62 2.50 1.91 -0.98
C ILE A 62 1.92 0.90 -1.99
N LEU A 63 2.64 0.59 -3.07
CA LEU A 63 2.19 -0.41 -4.04
C LEU A 63 2.18 -1.82 -3.46
N LEU A 64 3.22 -2.19 -2.71
CA LEU A 64 3.26 -3.47 -1.99
C LEU A 64 2.12 -3.56 -0.99
N TYR A 65 1.88 -2.50 -0.21
CA TYR A 65 0.77 -2.43 0.73
C TYR A 65 -0.59 -2.62 0.03
N LEU A 66 -0.83 -1.90 -1.07
CA LEU A 66 -2.07 -2.02 -1.84
C LEU A 66 -2.24 -3.40 -2.48
N ALA A 67 -1.15 -4.02 -2.95
CA ALA A 67 -1.18 -5.37 -3.48
C ALA A 67 -1.64 -6.36 -2.42
N GLU A 68 -1.01 -6.36 -1.24
CA GLU A 68 -1.37 -7.25 -0.13
C GLU A 68 -2.82 -7.05 0.33
N GLN A 69 -3.28 -5.80 0.45
CA GLN A 69 -4.68 -5.49 0.76
C GLN A 69 -5.65 -6.08 -0.29
N ASN A 70 -5.36 -5.90 -1.57
CA ASN A 70 -6.19 -6.46 -2.65
C ASN A 70 -6.18 -8.00 -2.67
N HIS A 71 -5.07 -8.64 -2.31
CA HIS A 71 -5.02 -10.09 -2.15
C HIS A 71 -5.92 -10.57 -1.00
N MET A 72 -5.83 -9.94 0.16
CA MET A 72 -6.64 -10.27 1.33
C MET A 72 -8.15 -10.13 1.06
N ILE A 73 -8.55 -9.03 0.42
CA ILE A 73 -9.96 -8.78 0.05
C ILE A 73 -10.48 -9.83 -0.94
N ARG A 74 -9.64 -10.31 -1.86
CA ARG A 74 -10.02 -11.38 -2.80
C ARG A 74 -10.18 -12.72 -2.09
N CYS A 75 -9.25 -13.09 -1.21
CA CYS A 75 -9.35 -14.33 -0.43
C CYS A 75 -10.59 -14.33 0.47
N GLY A 76 -10.85 -13.25 1.20
CA GLY A 76 -12.05 -13.12 2.04
C GLY A 76 -13.35 -13.20 1.24
N ARG A 77 -13.41 -12.54 0.07
CA ARG A 77 -14.57 -12.63 -0.83
C ARG A 77 -14.78 -14.04 -1.35
N TYR A 78 -13.72 -14.74 -1.74
CA TYR A 78 -13.82 -16.11 -2.21
C TYR A 78 -14.36 -17.06 -1.12
N ILE A 79 -13.89 -16.92 0.12
CA ILE A 79 -14.40 -17.67 1.28
C ILE A 79 -15.91 -17.44 1.43
N ARG A 80 -16.33 -16.17 1.42
CA ARG A 80 -17.73 -15.78 1.60
C ARG A 80 -18.65 -16.30 0.49
N GLU A 81 -18.22 -16.19 -0.76
CA GLU A 81 -19.06 -16.49 -1.94
C GLU A 81 -19.09 -17.98 -2.29
N TYR A 82 -18.01 -18.72 -2.05
CA TYR A 82 -17.86 -20.09 -2.58
C TYR A 82 -17.65 -21.17 -1.52
N ILE A 83 -17.24 -20.84 -0.31
CA ILE A 83 -16.93 -21.85 0.73
C ILE A 83 -18.02 -21.88 1.81
N GLU A 84 -18.28 -20.74 2.45
CA GLU A 84 -19.25 -20.68 3.56
C GLU A 84 -20.66 -21.17 3.19
N PRO A 85 -21.21 -20.90 1.99
CA PRO A 85 -22.53 -21.40 1.60
C PRO A 85 -22.59 -22.93 1.45
N GLU A 86 -21.49 -23.57 1.06
CA GLU A 86 -21.47 -25.01 0.73
C GLU A 86 -21.20 -25.89 1.96
N VAL A 87 -20.42 -25.39 2.93
CA VAL A 87 -20.00 -26.18 4.11
C VAL A 87 -20.99 -26.03 5.27
N GLY A 88 -21.95 -25.10 5.18
CA GLY A 88 -22.98 -24.92 6.21
C GLY A 88 -22.45 -24.39 7.55
N PHE A 89 -21.30 -23.73 7.55
CA PHE A 89 -20.74 -23.09 8.75
C PHE A 89 -21.77 -22.12 9.36
N LYS A 90 -22.18 -22.38 10.61
CA LYS A 90 -23.06 -21.50 11.38
C LYS A 90 -22.45 -21.24 12.76
N PRO A 91 -22.07 -19.98 13.10
CA PRO A 91 -22.10 -18.80 12.24
C PRO A 91 -20.98 -18.84 11.18
N ALA A 92 -21.30 -18.45 9.96
CA ALA A 92 -20.32 -18.21 8.90
C ALA A 92 -19.55 -16.93 9.23
N TRP A 93 -18.22 -17.01 9.27
CA TRP A 93 -17.38 -15.93 9.80
C TRP A 93 -17.44 -14.66 8.95
N GLU A 94 -17.33 -14.78 7.62
CA GLU A 94 -17.41 -13.62 6.72
C GLU A 94 -18.83 -13.07 6.62
N ALA A 95 -19.85 -13.91 6.80
CA ALA A 95 -21.24 -13.47 6.96
C ALA A 95 -21.41 -12.64 8.25
N TRP A 96 -20.95 -13.15 9.40
CA TRP A 96 -20.96 -12.42 10.67
C TRP A 96 -20.19 -11.09 10.58
N LEU A 97 -19.01 -11.09 9.96
CA LEU A 97 -18.21 -9.89 9.73
C LEU A 97 -18.89 -8.89 8.78
N SER A 98 -19.79 -9.36 7.91
CA SER A 98 -20.57 -8.49 7.03
C SER A 98 -21.75 -7.82 7.74
N GLU A 99 -22.27 -8.45 8.79
CA GLU A 99 -23.33 -7.89 9.65
C GLU A 99 -22.78 -6.82 10.60
N HIS A 100 -21.52 -6.95 11.03
CA HIS A 100 -20.84 -6.01 11.94
C HIS A 100 -20.03 -4.96 11.15
N ALA A 101 -20.73 -4.10 10.42
CA ALA A 101 -20.12 -3.05 9.58
C ALA A 101 -19.19 -2.10 10.36
N GLU A 102 -19.42 -1.91 11.66
CA GLU A 102 -18.57 -1.13 12.57
C GLU A 102 -17.13 -1.64 12.68
N LEU A 103 -16.92 -2.96 12.64
CA LEU A 103 -15.58 -3.55 12.69
C LEU A 103 -14.79 -3.22 11.42
N ARG A 104 -15.47 -3.19 10.26
CA ARG A 104 -14.88 -2.78 8.98
C ARG A 104 -14.54 -1.29 8.93
N LEU A 105 -15.21 -0.45 9.74
CA LEU A 105 -14.87 0.97 9.83
C LEU A 105 -13.54 1.20 10.55
N VAL A 106 -13.19 0.36 11.52
CA VAL A 106 -11.91 0.42 12.23
C VAL A 106 -10.76 0.09 11.27
N ASP A 107 -10.88 -0.98 10.49
CA ASP A 107 -9.89 -1.36 9.47
C ASP A 107 -9.72 -0.27 8.41
N LYS A 108 -10.82 0.36 8.01
CA LYS A 108 -10.81 1.50 7.09
C LYS A 108 -10.10 2.72 7.69
N HIS A 109 -10.35 3.05 8.96
CA HIS A 109 -9.64 4.13 9.65
C HIS A 109 -8.14 3.84 9.75
N PHE A 110 -7.77 2.62 10.14
CA PHE A 110 -6.36 2.21 10.23
C PHE A 110 -5.64 2.37 8.87
N SER A 111 -6.27 1.89 7.80
CA SER A 111 -5.75 2.02 6.44
C SER A 111 -5.65 3.49 6.00
N SER A 112 -6.61 4.32 6.41
CA SER A 112 -6.61 5.76 6.12
C SER A 112 -5.45 6.48 6.81
N CYS A 113 -5.22 6.20 8.09
CA CYS A 113 -4.10 6.75 8.84
C CYS A 113 -2.76 6.40 8.17
N PHE A 114 -2.60 5.16 7.72
CA PHE A 114 -1.40 4.75 6.99
C PHE A 114 -1.21 5.50 5.67
N ILE A 115 -2.28 5.66 4.86
CA ILE A 115 -2.21 6.43 3.61
C ILE A 115 -1.85 7.89 3.87
N VAL A 116 -2.36 8.50 4.93
CA VAL A 116 -2.02 9.88 5.33
C VAL A 116 -0.54 9.97 5.71
N LEU A 117 -0.06 9.07 6.59
CA LEU A 117 1.35 9.02 6.99
C LEU A 117 2.27 8.80 5.78
N PHE A 118 1.87 7.93 4.86
CA PHE A 118 2.57 7.68 3.62
C PHE A 118 2.76 8.96 2.81
N PHE A 119 1.70 9.71 2.55
CA PHE A 119 1.79 10.96 1.78
C PHE A 119 2.62 12.02 2.49
N LEU A 120 2.50 12.15 3.81
CA LEU A 120 3.33 13.07 4.58
C LEU A 120 4.81 12.76 4.37
N TYR A 121 5.22 11.51 4.55
CA TYR A 121 6.60 11.08 4.34
C TYR A 121 7.04 11.25 2.88
N TYR A 122 6.16 10.96 1.92
CA TYR A 122 6.44 11.07 0.49
C TYR A 122 6.71 12.51 0.06
N PHE A 123 5.87 13.47 0.48
CA PHE A 123 6.08 14.89 0.18
C PHE A 123 7.33 15.44 0.86
N VAL A 124 7.58 15.05 2.11
CA VAL A 124 8.82 15.42 2.81
C VAL A 124 10.04 14.90 2.06
N ALA A 125 10.01 13.65 1.57
CA ALA A 125 11.10 13.07 0.78
C ALA A 125 11.32 13.83 -0.54
N ILE A 126 10.25 14.21 -1.25
CA ILE A 126 10.34 15.03 -2.47
C ILE A 126 10.98 16.39 -2.17
N VAL A 127 10.53 17.08 -1.13
CA VAL A 127 11.05 18.40 -0.76
C VAL A 127 12.54 18.31 -0.46
N PHE A 128 12.98 17.34 0.34
CA PHE A 128 14.41 17.16 0.62
C PHE A 128 15.24 16.80 -0.63
N ALA A 129 14.71 15.94 -1.50
CA ALA A 129 15.39 15.57 -2.73
C ALA A 129 15.54 16.77 -3.69
N LEU A 130 14.48 17.54 -3.88
CA LEU A 130 14.49 18.73 -4.74
C LEU A 130 15.35 19.85 -4.15
N GLN A 131 15.26 20.12 -2.84
CA GLN A 131 16.10 21.12 -2.18
C GLN A 131 17.58 20.83 -2.42
N ARG A 132 18.01 19.57 -2.23
CA ARG A 132 19.39 19.16 -2.49
C ARG A 132 19.82 19.35 -3.94
N LEU A 133 18.96 19.07 -4.91
CA LEU A 133 19.25 19.33 -6.32
C LEU A 133 19.34 20.82 -6.64
N ILE A 134 18.45 21.63 -6.06
CA ILE A 134 18.45 23.09 -6.23
C ILE A 134 19.74 23.68 -5.67
N ASP A 135 20.13 23.29 -4.45
CA ASP A 135 21.37 23.75 -3.82
C ASP A 135 22.59 23.38 -4.69
N ALA A 136 22.62 22.16 -5.24
CA ALA A 136 23.67 21.72 -6.15
C ALA A 136 23.68 22.50 -7.48
N ALA A 137 22.51 22.82 -8.04
CA ALA A 137 22.39 23.60 -9.27
C ALA A 137 22.80 25.07 -9.08
N GLN A 138 22.51 25.66 -7.91
CA GLN A 138 22.93 27.01 -7.56
C GLN A 138 24.45 27.11 -7.35
N ALA A 139 25.06 26.08 -6.77
CA ALA A 139 26.51 26.03 -6.57
C ALA A 139 27.30 25.93 -7.89
N SER A 140 26.70 25.37 -8.96
CA SER A 140 27.31 25.26 -10.29
C SER A 140 26.37 25.74 -11.41
N PRO A 141 26.19 27.06 -11.58
CA PRO A 141 25.17 27.64 -12.47
C PRO A 141 25.36 27.34 -13.96
N SER A 142 26.61 27.10 -14.40
CA SER A 142 26.94 26.74 -15.79
C SER A 142 26.77 25.25 -16.09
N GLY A 143 26.43 24.43 -15.09
CA GLY A 143 26.28 22.99 -15.21
C GLY A 143 24.88 22.54 -15.62
N SER A 144 24.75 21.24 -15.89
CA SER A 144 23.47 20.59 -16.21
C SER A 144 22.52 20.42 -15.01
N GLY A 145 22.80 21.04 -13.87
CA GLY A 145 22.04 20.86 -12.62
C GLY A 145 20.56 21.23 -12.74
N TRP A 146 20.23 22.29 -13.49
CA TRP A 146 18.85 22.68 -13.72
C TRP A 146 18.05 21.67 -14.55
N TYR A 147 18.70 20.92 -15.46
CA TYR A 147 18.04 19.83 -16.19
C TYR A 147 17.64 18.69 -15.24
N TRP A 148 18.47 18.37 -14.25
CA TRP A 148 18.15 17.37 -13.23
C TRP A 148 17.00 17.80 -12.33
N VAL A 149 16.97 19.07 -11.90
CA VAL A 149 15.85 19.64 -11.14
C VAL A 149 14.54 19.52 -11.93
N ALA A 150 14.55 19.91 -13.21
CA ALA A 150 13.38 19.84 -14.06
C ALA A 150 12.91 18.39 -14.28
N ALA A 151 13.84 17.48 -14.60
CA ALA A 151 13.55 16.06 -14.81
C ALA A 151 12.97 15.41 -13.54
N ALA A 152 13.59 15.65 -12.37
CA ALA A 152 13.11 15.14 -11.10
C ALA A 152 11.72 15.68 -10.75
N SER A 153 11.49 16.99 -10.95
CA SER A 153 10.18 17.61 -10.71
C SER A 153 9.08 17.01 -11.57
N ILE A 154 9.34 16.80 -12.86
CA ILE A 154 8.40 16.17 -13.79
C ILE A 154 8.13 14.72 -13.36
N ALA A 155 9.18 13.94 -13.07
CA ALA A 155 9.04 12.55 -12.65
C ALA A 155 8.22 12.42 -11.36
N TYR A 156 8.51 13.23 -10.35
CA TYR A 156 7.76 13.24 -9.10
C TYR A 156 6.32 13.74 -9.28
N GLY A 157 6.10 14.71 -10.16
CA GLY A 157 4.75 15.15 -10.52
C GLY A 157 3.92 14.02 -11.13
N ILE A 158 4.46 13.31 -12.12
CA ILE A 158 3.81 12.16 -12.76
C ILE A 158 3.52 11.06 -11.71
N MET A 159 4.51 10.72 -10.89
CA MET A 159 4.35 9.72 -9.82
C MET A 159 3.27 10.11 -8.81
N THR A 160 3.24 11.38 -8.40
CA THR A 160 2.24 11.89 -7.44
C THR A 160 0.84 11.75 -8.04
N LEU A 161 0.65 12.22 -9.27
CA LEU A 161 -0.65 12.13 -9.96
C LEU A 161 -1.10 10.68 -10.11
N TRP A 162 -0.19 9.80 -10.53
CA TRP A 162 -0.48 8.38 -10.67
C TRP A 162 -0.79 7.70 -9.34
N GLY A 163 -0.02 7.98 -8.29
CA GLY A 163 -0.23 7.44 -6.94
C GLY A 163 -1.57 7.87 -6.36
N VAL A 164 -1.92 9.16 -6.47
CA VAL A 164 -3.22 9.69 -6.06
C VAL A 164 -4.35 9.03 -6.84
N ALA A 165 -4.23 8.92 -8.18
CA ALA A 165 -5.26 8.27 -9.00
C ALA A 165 -5.46 6.79 -8.62
N THR A 166 -4.38 6.07 -8.36
CA THR A 166 -4.41 4.66 -7.95
C THR A 166 -5.08 4.50 -6.59
N LEU A 167 -4.76 5.37 -5.63
CA LEU A 167 -5.37 5.36 -4.30
C LEU A 167 -6.85 5.73 -4.34
N LEU A 168 -7.24 6.74 -5.12
CA LEU A 168 -8.65 7.08 -5.31
C LEU A 168 -9.44 5.93 -5.93
N ARG A 169 -8.86 5.24 -6.92
CA ARG A 169 -9.48 4.04 -7.52
C ARG A 169 -9.61 2.91 -6.51
N HIS A 170 -8.56 2.65 -5.73
CA HIS A 170 -8.58 1.63 -4.69
C HIS A 170 -9.63 1.95 -3.61
N TRP A 171 -9.67 3.19 -3.12
CA TRP A 171 -10.65 3.65 -2.15
C TRP A 171 -12.09 3.47 -2.64
N ARG A 172 -12.37 3.83 -3.90
CA ARG A 172 -13.69 3.57 -4.50
C ARG A 172 -14.04 2.09 -4.55
N SER A 173 -13.06 1.22 -4.84
CA SER A 173 -13.28 -0.23 -4.87
C SER A 173 -13.56 -0.84 -3.49
N LEU A 174 -13.09 -0.19 -2.41
CA LEU A 174 -13.40 -0.59 -1.03
C LEU A 174 -14.78 -0.12 -0.57
N VAL A 175 -15.27 1.00 -1.09
CA VAL A 175 -16.54 1.63 -0.68
C VAL A 175 -17.73 1.19 -1.53
N ALA A 176 -17.50 0.74 -2.76
CA ALA A 176 -18.59 0.29 -3.63
C ALA A 176 -19.31 -0.92 -3.01
N PRO A 177 -20.62 -0.84 -2.74
CA PRO A 177 -21.37 -2.01 -2.28
C PRO A 177 -21.27 -3.13 -3.33
N PRO A 178 -21.22 -4.41 -2.92
CA PRO A 178 -21.27 -5.50 -3.86
C PRO A 178 -22.50 -5.30 -4.74
N LYS A 179 -22.33 -5.37 -6.07
CA LYS A 179 -23.47 -5.38 -6.98
C LYS A 179 -24.39 -6.50 -6.51
N ALA A 180 -25.63 -6.15 -6.15
CA ALA A 180 -26.65 -7.14 -5.88
C ALA A 180 -26.69 -8.07 -7.10
N GLN A 181 -26.37 -9.35 -6.87
CA GLN A 181 -26.60 -10.38 -7.88
C GLN A 181 -28.11 -10.44 -8.06
N ALA A 182 -28.57 -9.94 -9.20
CA ALA A 182 -29.95 -10.08 -9.66
C ALA A 182 -30.16 -11.48 -10.24
#